data_AF-D5SSP4-F1
#
_entry.id   AF-D5SSP4-F1
#
_cell.length_a   1.000
_cell.length_b   1.000
_cell.length_c   1.000
_cell.angle_alpha   90.00
_cell.angle_beta   90.00
_cell.angle_gamma   90.00
#
_symmetry.space_group_name_H-M   'P 1'
#
loop_
_entity.id
_entity.type
_entity.pdbx_description
1 polymer ?
#
loop_
_entity_poly.entity_id
_entity_poly.type
_entity_poly.pdbx_seq_one_letter_code
_entity_poly.pdbx_strand_id
1 'polypeptide(L)'
;MGTDAHSLPDDFSKWPENPWELMGMGRSFSSGDLKRVYSKLIKRFRPEIDAEAFQKIRKAYEVLLPYADAKKRSDDFALLLGEQMQTPDMIRPFKDEVILECDSKDAFRGMEASVKDADHSYLSCLDSDPWQLAKSGKVDLAYEVLSRRSLTHPHIEREMLQRYWLLTLQPHLDSSTTSLNLLLSYALKYGLSLQSQRLLTRECSNHPELTTGRDFWKLILDPAFRTLQTQLLRVRWQLYFKRDQDEIVIQEFHRLDEMLVDDCSYWLAIIVCLLEMLIVYEPVQKDELIQHCKSALSEFTVSGFYGDHLLDRADCLLISSEQLSFTNPSIVKASQSVRSLCRMCLKVAFEMEYENETLQNEMVDELLLQLLINPQDTLLCLEILRDKGTIWFQAIKVKIEQLWLSKCGHYIALDGDEIRRHLIRDPVLRSGLKSWHFYYQSLRFRLLRFCLYQQLEYFQVLNVLKDCVPIDSEVIERIDKLSADDPLLCLLRICQIYR
;
A
#
# COMPACT_ATOMS: atom_id res chain seq x y z
N MET A 1 -21.08 18.57 33.48
CA MET A 1 -20.39 19.16 34.64
C MET A 1 -19.52 20.27 34.13
N GLY A 2 -19.87 21.53 34.41
CA GLY A 2 -19.01 22.67 34.08
C GLY A 2 -17.85 22.69 35.05
N THR A 3 -16.69 22.19 34.63
CA THR A 3 -15.44 22.43 35.34
C THR A 3 -15.19 23.93 35.29
N ASP A 4 -15.33 24.59 36.44
CA ASP A 4 -14.86 25.95 36.63
C ASP A 4 -13.41 26.00 36.13
N ALA A 5 -13.24 26.73 35.03
CA ALA A 5 -12.03 26.74 34.23
C ALA A 5 -10.84 27.02 35.14
N HIS A 6 -9.91 26.04 35.18
CA HIS A 6 -8.63 26.11 35.86
C HIS A 6 -8.07 27.52 35.80
N SER A 7 -8.10 28.23 36.93
CA SER A 7 -7.41 29.49 37.08
C SER A 7 -5.92 29.17 37.01
N LEU A 8 -5.32 29.34 35.82
CA LEU A 8 -3.87 29.26 35.67
C LEU A 8 -3.23 30.19 36.71
N PRO A 9 -2.18 29.73 37.43
CA PRO A 9 -1.41 30.58 38.33
C PRO A 9 -0.88 31.80 37.57
N ASP A 10 -0.76 32.95 38.26
CA ASP A 10 -0.18 34.16 37.66
C ASP A 10 1.32 33.98 37.34
N ASP A 11 1.99 33.02 37.97
CA ASP A 11 3.37 32.64 37.67
C ASP A 11 3.43 31.65 36.49
N PHE A 12 3.87 32.12 35.32
CA PHE A 12 3.97 31.35 34.08
C PHE A 12 5.02 30.23 34.12
N SER A 13 5.91 30.23 35.12
CA SER A 13 6.91 29.17 35.33
C SER A 13 6.25 27.86 35.77
N LYS A 14 5.03 27.94 36.33
CA LYS A 14 4.27 26.79 36.83
C LYS A 14 3.26 26.24 35.83
N TRP A 15 3.25 26.77 34.61
CA TRP A 15 2.31 26.33 33.59
C TRP A 15 2.70 24.96 33.03
N PRO A 16 1.72 24.09 32.75
CA PRO A 16 2.00 22.81 32.12
C PRO A 16 2.59 23.00 30.72
N GLU A 17 3.56 22.16 30.34
CA GLU A 17 4.16 22.16 29.00
C GLU A 17 3.21 21.58 27.95
N ASN A 18 2.26 20.77 28.39
CA ASN A 18 1.26 20.14 27.55
C ASN A 18 0.23 21.18 27.06
N PRO A 19 0.07 21.39 25.73
CA PRO A 19 -0.82 22.44 25.20
C PRO A 19 -2.31 22.17 25.50
N TRP A 20 -2.73 20.91 25.65
CA TRP A 20 -4.11 20.56 26.02
C TRP A 20 -4.43 20.98 27.46
N GLU A 21 -3.51 20.71 28.38
CA GLU A 21 -3.64 21.08 29.80
C GLU A 21 -3.55 22.60 29.99
N LEU A 22 -2.64 23.26 29.25
CA LEU A 22 -2.51 24.72 29.29
C LEU A 22 -3.80 25.42 28.86
N MET A 23 -4.46 24.89 27.83
CA MET A 23 -5.74 25.41 27.36
C MET A 23 -6.93 24.87 28.19
N GLY A 24 -6.70 23.96 29.15
CA GLY A 24 -7.76 23.36 29.96
C GLY A 24 -8.82 22.64 29.13
N MET A 25 -8.42 22.03 28.01
CA MET A 25 -9.33 21.36 27.08
C MET A 25 -9.07 19.85 27.05
N GLY A 26 -10.14 19.06 27.06
CA GLY A 26 -10.08 17.63 26.79
C GLY A 26 -9.69 17.35 25.33
N ARG A 27 -9.46 16.08 24.96
CA ARG A 27 -9.13 15.70 23.56
C ARG A 27 -10.29 15.93 22.57
N SER A 28 -11.49 16.13 23.08
CA SER A 28 -12.70 16.40 22.30
C SER A 28 -13.16 17.85 22.51
N PHE A 29 -12.70 18.77 21.66
CA PHE A 29 -13.12 20.18 21.68
C PHE A 29 -13.47 20.67 20.27
N SER A 30 -14.32 21.69 20.16
CA SER A 30 -14.63 22.33 18.88
C SER A 30 -13.70 23.51 18.59
N SER A 31 -13.58 23.92 17.33
CA SER A 31 -12.88 25.16 16.93
C SER A 31 -13.45 26.39 17.64
N GLY A 32 -14.76 26.41 17.93
CA GLY A 32 -15.40 27.46 18.71
C GLY A 32 -14.93 27.51 20.16
N ASP A 33 -14.77 26.35 20.80
CA ASP A 33 -14.30 26.26 22.19
C ASP A 33 -12.84 26.69 22.32
N LEU A 34 -11.98 26.24 21.40
CA LEU A 34 -10.57 26.67 21.33
C LEU A 34 -10.45 28.20 21.21
N LYS A 35 -11.22 28.82 20.30
CA LYS A 35 -11.24 30.28 20.12
C LYS A 35 -11.76 31.02 21.34
N ARG A 36 -12.79 30.50 22.01
CA ARG A 36 -13.34 31.11 23.24
C ARG A 36 -12.32 31.07 24.38
N VAL A 37 -11.66 29.94 24.58
CA VAL A 37 -10.62 29.79 25.62
C VAL A 37 -9.43 30.68 25.32
N TYR A 38 -8.92 30.65 24.08
CA TYR A 38 -7.84 31.53 23.64
C TYR A 38 -8.16 33.01 23.88
N SER A 39 -9.36 33.44 23.49
CA SER A 39 -9.83 34.82 23.70
C SER A 39 -9.93 35.21 25.18
N LYS A 40 -10.29 34.27 26.06
CA LYS A 40 -10.29 34.51 27.52
C LYS A 40 -8.88 34.65 28.06
N LEU A 41 -7.96 33.79 27.64
CA LEU A 41 -6.57 33.79 28.09
C LEU A 41 -5.82 35.06 27.65
N ILE A 42 -5.93 35.48 26.39
CA ILE A 42 -5.25 36.71 25.90
C ILE A 42 -5.83 38.00 26.51
N LYS A 43 -7.08 37.98 26.97
CA LYS A 43 -7.67 39.13 27.70
C LYS A 43 -7.06 39.30 29.08
N ARG A 44 -6.69 38.20 29.74
CA ARG A 44 -6.04 38.17 31.06
C ARG A 44 -4.54 38.42 30.94
N PHE A 45 -3.87 37.71 30.03
CA PHE A 45 -2.44 37.80 29.78
C PHE A 45 -2.19 38.63 28.52
N ARG A 46 -2.28 39.95 28.68
CA ARG A 46 -2.04 40.89 27.59
C ARG A 46 -0.53 40.98 27.28
N PRO A 47 -0.13 41.13 26.01
CA PRO A 47 1.28 41.19 25.63
C PRO A 47 2.03 42.36 26.25
N GLU A 48 1.33 43.44 26.63
CA GLU A 48 1.94 44.59 27.31
C GLU A 48 2.27 44.33 28.79
N ILE A 49 1.61 43.34 29.41
CA ILE A 49 1.79 42.99 30.82
C ILE A 49 2.76 41.81 30.96
N ASP A 50 2.59 40.78 30.14
CA ASP A 50 3.42 39.58 30.16
C ASP A 50 3.53 38.98 28.75
N ALA A 51 4.62 39.35 28.06
CA ALA A 51 4.89 38.91 26.69
C ALA A 51 5.21 37.41 26.60
N GLU A 52 5.85 36.83 27.62
CA GLU A 52 6.25 35.43 27.63
C GLU A 52 5.04 34.51 27.81
N ALA A 53 4.15 34.84 28.76
CA ALA A 53 2.87 34.16 28.94
C ALA A 53 2.03 34.17 27.65
N PHE A 54 1.96 35.32 26.98
CA PHE A 54 1.26 35.45 25.70
C PHE A 54 1.84 34.55 24.60
N GLN A 55 3.17 34.49 24.46
CA GLN A 55 3.83 33.62 23.49
C GLN A 55 3.53 32.13 23.74
N LYS A 56 3.55 31.69 25.00
CA LYS A 56 3.21 30.31 25.36
C LYS A 56 1.76 29.96 25.00
N ILE A 57 0.80 30.83 25.33
CA ILE A 57 -0.62 30.65 24.97
C ILE A 57 -0.79 30.57 23.46
N ARG A 58 -0.14 31.47 22.71
CA ARG A 58 -0.19 31.48 21.25
C ARG A 58 0.36 30.20 20.64
N LYS A 59 1.53 29.73 21.11
CA LYS A 59 2.14 28.48 20.65
C LYS A 59 1.21 27.28 20.88
N ALA A 60 0.58 27.20 22.05
CA ALA A 60 -0.38 26.12 22.34
C ALA A 60 -1.62 26.19 21.43
N TYR A 61 -2.15 27.39 21.17
CA TYR A 61 -3.26 27.58 20.23
C TYR A 61 -2.89 27.13 18.81
N GLU A 62 -1.72 27.51 18.30
CA GLU A 62 -1.23 27.13 16.96
C GLU A 62 -1.04 25.60 16.84
N VAL A 63 -0.56 24.94 17.88
CA VAL A 63 -0.44 23.47 17.93
C VAL A 63 -1.81 22.79 17.92
N LEU A 64 -2.82 23.36 18.59
CA LEU A 64 -4.16 22.78 18.69
C LEU A 64 -5.08 23.11 17.51
N LEU A 65 -4.77 24.13 16.72
CA LEU A 65 -5.60 24.60 15.61
C LEU A 65 -5.90 23.51 14.56
N PRO A 66 -4.92 22.71 14.08
CA PRO A 66 -5.18 21.65 13.10
C PRO A 66 -6.16 20.58 13.62
N TYR A 67 -6.13 20.27 14.92
CA TYR A 67 -7.01 19.28 15.54
C TYR A 67 -8.45 19.77 15.62
N ALA A 68 -8.64 21.07 15.87
CA ALA A 68 -9.96 21.70 15.91
C ALA A 68 -10.62 21.76 14.52
N ASP A 69 -9.80 22.00 13.49
CA ASP A 69 -10.26 22.09 12.10
C ASP A 69 -10.53 20.70 11.49
N ALA A 70 -9.74 19.68 11.85
CA ALA A 70 -10.00 18.30 11.46
C ALA A 70 -11.39 17.83 11.96
N LYS A 71 -11.76 18.19 13.20
CA LYS A 71 -13.08 17.88 13.74
C LYS A 71 -14.20 18.63 13.03
N LYS A 72 -14.02 19.93 12.73
CA LYS A 72 -15.01 20.70 11.98
C LYS A 72 -15.26 20.10 10.59
N ARG A 73 -14.20 19.65 9.89
CA ARG A 73 -14.36 18.94 8.61
C ARG A 73 -15.16 17.64 8.77
N SER A 74 -14.92 16.89 9.84
CA SER A 74 -15.69 15.68 10.15
C SER A 74 -17.15 15.98 10.48
N ASP A 75 -17.43 17.02 11.26
CA ASP A 75 -18.78 17.40 11.69
C ASP A 75 -19.58 18.03 10.52
N ASP A 76 -18.96 18.90 9.72
CA ASP A 76 -19.55 19.50 8.51
C ASP A 76 -19.87 18.40 7.48
N PHE A 77 -18.99 17.39 7.36
CA PHE A 77 -19.22 16.22 6.51
C PHE A 77 -20.36 15.33 7.03
N ALA A 78 -20.43 15.10 8.34
CA ALA A 78 -21.54 14.36 8.96
C ALA A 78 -22.89 15.09 8.81
N LEU A 79 -22.91 16.42 8.84
CA LEU A 79 -24.09 17.24 8.60
C LEU A 79 -24.54 17.20 7.13
N LEU A 80 -23.60 17.26 6.19
CA LEU A 80 -23.89 17.09 4.76
C LEU A 80 -24.52 15.73 4.45
N LEU A 81 -24.06 14.66 5.13
CA LEU A 81 -24.65 13.33 5.02
C LEU A 81 -26.02 13.23 5.71
N GLY A 82 -26.23 13.96 6.82
CA GLY A 82 -27.49 14.01 7.54
C GLY A 82 -28.61 14.74 6.80
N GLU A 83 -28.29 15.79 6.03
CA GLU A 83 -29.28 16.55 5.24
C GLU A 83 -29.75 15.81 3.98
N GLN A 84 -28.93 14.91 3.41
CA GLN A 84 -29.34 14.07 2.28
C GLN A 84 -30.13 12.82 2.68
N MET A 85 -30.24 12.50 3.98
CA MET A 85 -31.02 11.35 4.48
C MET A 85 -32.33 11.73 5.18
N GLN A 86 -32.96 12.87 4.83
CA GLN A 86 -34.40 12.99 5.03
C GLN A 86 -35.11 12.05 4.04
N THR A 87 -35.21 10.77 4.41
CA THR A 87 -36.06 9.81 3.73
C THR A 87 -37.51 10.31 3.78
N PRO A 88 -38.19 10.47 2.64
CA PRO A 88 -39.64 10.63 2.64
C PRO A 88 -40.26 9.41 3.34
N ASP A 89 -41.16 9.66 4.29
CA ASP A 89 -42.02 8.71 5.01
C ASP A 89 -42.22 7.37 4.28
N MET A 90 -41.39 6.35 4.56
CA MET A 90 -41.66 4.96 4.20
C MET A 90 -40.88 4.00 5.11
N ILE A 91 -41.31 3.90 6.37
CA ILE A 91 -41.18 2.64 7.13
C ILE A 91 -42.51 2.38 7.84
N ARG A 92 -43.38 1.58 7.19
CA ARG A 92 -44.36 0.76 7.91
C ARG A 92 -43.60 -0.35 8.63
N PRO A 93 -43.86 -0.62 9.92
CA PRO A 93 -43.24 -1.74 10.60
C PRO A 93 -43.84 -3.05 10.08
N PHE A 94 -42.99 -3.90 9.50
CA PHE A 94 -43.29 -5.32 9.31
C PHE A 94 -43.42 -5.97 10.70
N LYS A 95 -44.64 -6.27 11.10
CA LYS A 95 -44.97 -7.26 12.13
C LYS A 95 -45.00 -8.62 11.45
N ASP A 96 -43.96 -9.41 11.65
CA ASP A 96 -44.07 -10.87 11.62
C ASP A 96 -43.24 -11.40 12.79
N GLU A 97 -43.93 -11.59 13.91
CA GLU A 97 -43.46 -12.36 15.06
C GLU A 97 -43.47 -13.85 14.66
N VAL A 98 -42.29 -14.39 14.33
CA VAL A 98 -42.07 -15.84 14.45
C VAL A 98 -41.58 -16.09 15.86
N ILE A 99 -42.54 -16.38 16.74
CA ILE A 99 -42.28 -16.92 18.08
C ILE A 99 -41.76 -18.35 17.90
N LEU A 100 -40.45 -18.52 18.06
CA LEU A 100 -39.86 -19.84 18.29
C LEU A 100 -39.93 -20.11 19.80
N GLU A 101 -40.99 -20.79 20.23
CA GLU A 101 -41.07 -21.39 21.57
C GLU A 101 -40.04 -22.52 21.67
N CYS A 102 -38.88 -22.22 22.23
CA CYS A 102 -37.92 -23.20 22.69
C CYS A 102 -38.19 -23.50 24.18
N ASP A 103 -39.03 -24.50 24.43
CA ASP A 103 -39.27 -25.06 25.76
C ASP A 103 -37.98 -25.75 26.27
N SER A 104 -37.25 -25.06 27.16
CA SER A 104 -36.08 -25.62 27.85
C SER A 104 -35.99 -25.13 29.31
N LYS A 105 -37.13 -25.05 30.00
CA LYS A 105 -37.18 -24.62 31.42
C LYS A 105 -36.76 -25.67 32.45
N ASP A 106 -36.43 -26.91 32.04
CA ASP A 106 -36.11 -27.98 32.99
C ASP A 106 -34.62 -28.35 33.11
N ALA A 107 -33.70 -27.67 32.41
CA ALA A 107 -32.26 -27.97 32.48
C ALA A 107 -31.45 -27.06 33.43
N PHE A 108 -32.02 -25.98 33.99
CA PHE A 108 -31.26 -24.96 34.74
C PHE A 108 -31.42 -24.98 36.27
N ARG A 109 -32.17 -25.93 36.86
CA ARG A 109 -32.44 -25.94 38.31
C ARG A 109 -31.45 -26.72 39.19
N GLY A 110 -30.42 -27.34 38.61
CA GLY A 110 -29.46 -28.18 39.33
C GLY A 110 -28.12 -27.52 39.70
N MET A 111 -27.85 -26.29 39.26
CA MET A 111 -26.49 -25.72 39.28
C MET A 111 -26.32 -24.47 40.16
N GLU A 112 -27.35 -24.07 40.92
CA GLU A 112 -27.35 -22.83 41.72
C GLU A 112 -26.69 -22.95 43.12
N ALA A 113 -26.28 -24.14 43.55
CA ALA A 113 -25.74 -24.34 44.91
C ALA A 113 -24.20 -24.32 45.01
N SER A 114 -23.46 -24.21 43.89
CA SER A 114 -21.98 -24.24 43.87
C SER A 114 -21.32 -23.08 43.10
N VAL A 115 -22.04 -21.96 42.89
CA VAL A 115 -21.57 -20.82 42.08
C VAL A 115 -21.20 -19.59 42.92
N LYS A 116 -21.54 -19.56 44.22
CA LYS A 116 -21.40 -18.34 45.04
C LYS A 116 -19.97 -17.86 45.30
N ASP A 117 -18.95 -18.72 45.13
CA ASP A 117 -17.55 -18.33 45.31
C ASP A 117 -16.79 -18.10 43.99
N ALA A 118 -17.32 -18.54 42.84
CA ALA A 118 -16.68 -18.34 41.54
C ALA A 118 -16.98 -16.95 40.91
N ASP A 119 -18.12 -16.35 41.24
CA ASP A 119 -18.57 -15.09 40.62
C ASP A 119 -17.79 -13.86 41.09
N HIS A 120 -17.31 -13.83 42.34
CA HIS A 120 -16.56 -12.67 42.83
C HIS A 120 -15.17 -12.52 42.19
N SER A 121 -14.49 -13.64 41.88
CA SER A 121 -13.23 -13.58 41.14
C SER A 121 -13.43 -13.11 39.70
N TYR A 122 -14.55 -13.49 39.08
CA TYR A 122 -14.85 -13.15 37.70
C TYR A 122 -15.25 -11.67 37.53
N LEU A 123 -16.01 -11.13 38.49
CA LEU A 123 -16.34 -9.70 38.45
C LEU A 123 -15.10 -8.81 38.67
N SER A 124 -14.15 -9.24 39.52
CA SER A 124 -12.91 -8.48 39.74
C SER A 124 -11.98 -8.41 38.52
N CYS A 125 -12.10 -9.37 37.59
CA CYS A 125 -11.28 -9.36 36.37
C CYS A 125 -11.85 -8.44 35.27
N LEU A 126 -13.10 -7.99 35.38
CA LEU A 126 -13.72 -7.11 34.38
C LEU A 126 -13.10 -5.70 34.37
N ASP A 127 -12.58 -5.24 35.50
CA ASP A 127 -11.89 -3.96 35.64
C ASP A 127 -10.41 -4.03 35.22
N SER A 128 -9.87 -5.24 35.07
CA SER A 128 -8.47 -5.43 34.64
C SER A 128 -8.29 -5.01 33.18
N ASP A 129 -7.13 -4.45 32.85
CA ASP A 129 -6.74 -4.18 31.45
C ASP A 129 -6.66 -5.53 30.70
N PRO A 130 -7.50 -5.77 29.69
CA PRO A 130 -7.53 -7.05 28.98
C PRO A 130 -6.18 -7.42 28.38
N TRP A 131 -5.36 -6.42 28.03
CA TRP A 131 -4.02 -6.68 27.49
C TRP A 131 -3.06 -7.22 28.55
N GLN A 132 -3.20 -6.83 29.80
CA GLN A 132 -2.42 -7.40 30.90
C GLN A 132 -2.84 -8.84 31.19
N LEU A 133 -4.14 -9.16 31.05
CA LEU A 133 -4.62 -10.55 31.13
C LEU A 133 -3.98 -11.41 30.04
N ALA A 134 -3.96 -10.94 28.79
CA ALA A 134 -3.30 -11.64 27.69
C ALA A 134 -1.81 -11.86 27.96
N LYS A 135 -1.08 -10.83 28.42
CA LYS A 135 0.34 -10.93 28.80
C LYS A 135 0.61 -11.90 29.93
N SER A 136 -0.35 -12.10 30.84
CA SER A 136 -0.25 -13.08 31.93
C SER A 136 -0.54 -14.53 31.50
N GLY A 137 -0.79 -14.77 30.21
CA GLY A 137 -1.13 -16.07 29.66
C GLY A 137 -2.62 -16.41 29.69
N LYS A 138 -3.48 -15.52 30.22
CA LYS A 138 -4.94 -15.70 30.26
C LYS A 138 -5.59 -15.15 28.99
N VAL A 139 -5.23 -15.73 27.84
CA VAL A 139 -5.61 -15.18 26.53
C VAL A 139 -7.09 -15.33 26.22
N ASP A 140 -7.70 -16.48 26.56
CA ASP A 140 -9.15 -16.71 26.37
C ASP A 140 -10.00 -15.68 27.10
N LEU A 141 -9.67 -15.44 28.39
CA LEU A 141 -10.35 -14.45 29.22
C LEU A 141 -10.14 -13.02 28.69
N ALA A 142 -8.93 -12.69 28.23
CA ALA A 142 -8.66 -11.39 27.63
C ALA A 142 -9.51 -11.15 26.38
N TYR A 143 -9.63 -12.15 25.50
CA TYR A 143 -10.47 -12.08 24.31
C TYR A 143 -11.96 -11.96 24.66
N GLU A 144 -12.44 -12.71 25.64
CA GLU A 144 -13.83 -12.63 26.11
C GLU A 144 -14.16 -11.22 26.64
N VAL A 145 -13.29 -10.66 27.50
CA VAL A 145 -13.48 -9.31 28.05
C VAL A 145 -13.49 -8.27 26.93
N LEU A 146 -12.55 -8.34 25.98
CA LEU A 146 -12.52 -7.41 24.85
C LEU A 146 -13.75 -7.57 23.95
N SER A 147 -14.21 -8.80 23.72
CA SER A 147 -15.40 -9.06 22.91
C SER A 147 -16.64 -8.44 23.56
N ARG A 148 -16.81 -8.59 24.88
CA ARG A 148 -17.88 -7.92 25.63
C ARG A 148 -17.75 -6.40 25.60
N ARG A 149 -16.55 -5.85 25.80
CA ARG A 149 -16.33 -4.40 25.75
C ARG A 149 -16.63 -3.83 24.37
N SER A 150 -16.32 -4.57 23.30
CA SER A 150 -16.66 -4.16 21.93
C SER A 150 -18.17 -4.09 21.66
N LEU A 151 -19.01 -4.79 22.43
CA LEU A 151 -20.46 -4.62 22.36
C LEU A 151 -20.91 -3.31 23.01
N THR A 152 -20.24 -2.90 24.10
CA THR A 152 -20.56 -1.67 24.84
C THR A 152 -19.90 -0.41 24.28
N HIS A 153 -18.71 -0.53 23.70
CA HIS A 153 -17.88 0.57 23.22
C HIS A 153 -17.31 0.24 21.82
N PRO A 154 -18.17 0.04 20.81
CA PRO A 154 -17.73 -0.53 19.53
C PRO A 154 -16.84 0.41 18.71
N HIS A 155 -16.72 1.69 19.08
CA HIS A 155 -15.92 2.71 18.40
C HIS A 155 -14.50 2.87 18.97
N ILE A 156 -14.10 2.06 19.96
CA ILE A 156 -12.76 2.13 20.54
C ILE A 156 -11.82 1.27 19.71
N GLU A 157 -11.13 1.92 18.77
CA GLU A 157 -10.21 1.28 17.83
C GLU A 157 -9.11 0.47 18.52
N ARG A 158 -8.61 0.94 19.67
CA ARG A 158 -7.61 0.23 20.47
C ARG A 158 -8.10 -1.17 20.89
N GLU A 159 -9.34 -1.31 21.32
CA GLU A 159 -9.89 -2.59 21.77
C GLU A 159 -10.10 -3.53 20.58
N MET A 160 -10.56 -3.00 19.44
CA MET A 160 -10.61 -3.75 18.19
C MET A 160 -9.23 -4.24 17.77
N LEU A 161 -8.20 -3.39 17.80
CA LEU A 161 -6.84 -3.78 17.45
C LEU A 161 -6.27 -4.84 18.41
N GLN A 162 -6.58 -4.77 19.70
CA GLN A 162 -6.20 -5.82 20.64
C GLN A 162 -6.86 -7.15 20.29
N ARG A 163 -8.17 -7.16 19.97
CA ARG A 163 -8.86 -8.38 19.50
C ARG A 163 -8.27 -8.91 18.20
N TYR A 164 -7.96 -8.01 17.26
CA TYR A 164 -7.30 -8.33 16.00
C TYR A 164 -6.00 -9.10 16.26
N TRP A 165 -5.10 -8.57 17.09
CA TRP A 165 -3.83 -9.23 17.39
C TRP A 165 -3.99 -10.56 18.11
N LEU A 166 -4.95 -10.67 19.04
CA LEU A 166 -5.25 -11.94 19.71
C LEU A 166 -5.72 -13.00 18.71
N LEU A 167 -6.62 -12.66 17.79
CA LEU A 167 -7.09 -13.59 16.75
C LEU A 167 -6.00 -13.97 15.76
N THR A 168 -5.12 -13.03 15.38
CA THR A 168 -3.99 -13.33 14.51
C THR A 168 -3.01 -14.32 15.16
N LEU A 169 -2.79 -14.22 16.48
CA LEU A 169 -1.91 -15.13 17.22
C LEU A 169 -2.58 -16.46 17.60
N GLN A 170 -3.88 -16.43 17.90
CA GLN A 170 -4.66 -17.58 18.37
C GLN A 170 -6.03 -17.63 17.68
N PRO A 171 -6.11 -18.13 16.43
CA PRO A 171 -7.36 -18.14 15.66
C PRO A 171 -8.50 -18.97 16.29
N HIS A 172 -8.17 -19.89 17.21
CA HIS A 172 -9.17 -20.74 17.89
C HIS A 172 -10.01 -19.97 18.93
N LEU A 173 -9.60 -18.76 19.31
CA LEU A 173 -10.36 -17.91 20.23
C LEU A 173 -11.75 -17.55 19.69
N ASP A 174 -11.89 -17.49 18.36
CA ASP A 174 -13.16 -17.27 17.68
C ASP A 174 -13.18 -17.95 16.32
N SER A 175 -13.79 -19.13 16.25
CA SER A 175 -13.91 -19.87 15.00
C SER A 175 -14.85 -19.22 13.98
N SER A 176 -15.65 -18.23 14.40
CA SER A 176 -16.66 -17.58 13.54
C SER A 176 -16.10 -16.35 12.81
N THR A 177 -15.06 -15.72 13.36
CA THR A 177 -14.56 -14.42 12.89
C THR A 177 -13.05 -14.47 12.69
N THR A 178 -12.60 -14.19 11.46
CA THR A 178 -11.17 -13.99 11.19
C THR A 178 -10.71 -12.61 11.66
N SER A 179 -9.42 -12.46 11.95
CA SER A 179 -8.83 -11.17 12.32
C SER A 179 -9.07 -10.10 11.24
N LEU A 180 -8.97 -10.44 9.96
CA LEU A 180 -9.28 -9.52 8.86
C LEU A 180 -10.77 -9.16 8.80
N ASN A 181 -11.69 -10.12 8.99
CA ASN A 181 -13.13 -9.83 9.03
C ASN A 181 -13.45 -8.86 10.17
N LEU A 182 -12.75 -8.97 11.30
CA LEU A 182 -12.87 -8.01 12.39
C LEU A 182 -12.45 -6.60 11.96
N LEU A 183 -11.27 -6.45 11.34
CA LEU A 183 -10.79 -5.17 10.80
C LEU A 183 -11.77 -4.57 9.78
N LEU A 184 -12.22 -5.36 8.81
CA LEU A 184 -13.16 -4.93 7.76
C LEU A 184 -14.50 -4.50 8.35
N SER A 185 -15.06 -5.30 9.27
CA SER A 185 -16.34 -4.97 9.91
C SER A 185 -16.27 -3.70 10.75
N TYR A 186 -15.12 -3.44 11.38
CA TYR A 186 -14.88 -2.21 12.10
C TYR A 186 -14.73 -1.02 11.15
N ALA A 187 -13.94 -1.18 10.08
CA ALA A 187 -13.71 -0.17 9.06
C ALA A 187 -15.03 0.33 8.46
N LEU A 188 -15.90 -0.59 8.04
CA LEU A 188 -17.20 -0.28 7.45
C LEU A 188 -18.17 0.43 8.42
N LYS A 189 -18.01 0.24 9.73
CA LYS A 189 -18.95 0.79 10.73
C LYS A 189 -18.47 2.09 11.37
N TYR A 190 -17.16 2.22 11.58
CA TYR A 190 -16.58 3.28 12.42
C TYR A 190 -15.44 4.04 11.75
N GLY A 191 -15.04 3.66 10.53
CA GLY A 191 -13.83 4.14 9.89
C GLY A 191 -12.56 3.53 10.52
N LEU A 192 -11.40 3.94 10.03
CA LEU A 192 -10.10 3.51 10.55
C LEU A 192 -9.17 4.72 10.68
N SER A 193 -8.34 4.74 11.72
CA SER A 193 -7.18 5.65 11.74
C SER A 193 -6.20 5.28 10.64
N LEU A 194 -5.35 6.24 10.25
CA LEU A 194 -4.33 6.02 9.21
C LEU A 194 -3.46 4.77 9.48
N GLN A 195 -3.12 4.49 10.75
CA GLN A 195 -2.31 3.32 11.10
C GLN A 195 -3.06 2.00 10.89
N SER A 196 -4.35 1.95 11.23
CA SER A 196 -5.16 0.76 11.00
C SER A 196 -5.54 0.58 9.54
N GLN A 197 -5.67 1.69 8.79
CA GLN A 197 -5.80 1.65 7.34
C GLN A 197 -4.59 0.97 6.69
N ARG A 198 -3.37 1.31 7.12
CA ARG A 198 -2.13 0.68 6.66
C ARG A 198 -2.05 -0.81 7.02
N LEU A 199 -2.42 -1.13 8.26
CA LEU A 199 -2.55 -2.51 8.71
C LEU A 199 -3.51 -3.29 7.81
N LEU A 200 -4.68 -2.72 7.52
CA LEU A 200 -5.66 -3.33 6.64
C LEU A 200 -5.09 -3.59 5.24
N THR A 201 -4.46 -2.59 4.61
CA THR A 201 -3.81 -2.78 3.31
C THR A 201 -2.75 -3.89 3.36
N ARG A 202 -2.01 -4.01 4.48
CA ARG A 202 -1.02 -5.09 4.69
C ARG A 202 -1.63 -6.47 4.72
N GLU A 203 -2.67 -6.61 5.50
CA GLU A 203 -3.37 -7.87 5.62
C GLU A 203 -3.99 -8.28 4.29
N CYS A 204 -4.54 -7.33 3.54
CA CYS A 204 -5.05 -7.59 2.20
C CYS A 204 -3.96 -8.04 1.23
N SER A 205 -2.77 -7.42 1.27
CA SER A 205 -1.64 -7.82 0.44
C SER A 205 -1.13 -9.24 0.79
N ASN A 206 -1.13 -9.59 2.07
CA ASN A 206 -0.72 -10.92 2.55
C ASN A 206 -1.78 -12.00 2.31
N HIS A 207 -3.06 -11.62 2.33
CA HIS A 207 -4.22 -12.50 2.20
C HIS A 207 -5.15 -12.02 1.09
N PRO A 208 -4.67 -12.01 -0.17
CA PRO A 208 -5.43 -11.43 -1.28
C PRO A 208 -6.77 -12.13 -1.49
N GLU A 209 -6.89 -13.43 -1.19
CA GLU A 209 -8.14 -14.20 -1.31
C GLU A 209 -9.32 -13.58 -0.56
N LEU A 210 -9.05 -12.93 0.58
CA LEU A 210 -10.07 -12.30 1.40
C LEU A 210 -10.58 -10.99 0.78
N THR A 211 -9.81 -10.39 -0.11
CA THR A 211 -10.22 -9.19 -0.85
C THR A 211 -11.34 -9.46 -1.83
N THR A 212 -11.67 -10.71 -2.15
CA THR A 212 -12.75 -11.06 -3.11
C THR A 212 -14.16 -10.91 -2.54
N GLY A 213 -14.30 -10.81 -1.22
CA GLY A 213 -15.58 -10.76 -0.52
C GLY A 213 -16.42 -9.52 -0.84
N ARG A 214 -17.76 -9.64 -0.67
CA ARG A 214 -18.71 -8.54 -0.89
C ARG A 214 -18.48 -7.36 0.06
N ASP A 215 -18.09 -7.63 1.30
CA ASP A 215 -17.85 -6.56 2.29
C ASP A 215 -16.58 -5.77 1.98
N PHE A 216 -15.57 -6.41 1.37
CA PHE A 216 -14.40 -5.72 0.86
C PHE A 216 -14.76 -4.77 -0.29
N TRP A 217 -15.65 -5.21 -1.19
CA TRP A 217 -16.16 -4.34 -2.25
C TRP A 217 -16.94 -3.15 -1.70
N LYS A 218 -17.76 -3.34 -0.65
CA LYS A 218 -18.43 -2.22 0.04
C LYS A 218 -17.42 -1.22 0.58
N LEU A 219 -16.29 -1.68 1.11
CA LEU A 219 -15.24 -0.82 1.62
C LEU A 219 -14.58 0.00 0.52
N ILE A 220 -14.30 -0.62 -0.64
CA ILE A 220 -13.79 0.08 -1.83
C ILE A 220 -14.78 1.17 -2.24
N LEU A 221 -16.08 0.89 -2.23
CA LEU A 221 -17.10 1.84 -2.66
C LEU A 221 -17.41 2.94 -1.63
N ASP A 222 -16.92 2.84 -0.40
CA ASP A 222 -17.21 3.79 0.66
C ASP A 222 -16.34 5.06 0.51
N PRO A 223 -16.93 6.26 0.35
CA PRO A 223 -16.19 7.51 0.23
C PRO A 223 -15.25 7.81 1.40
N ALA A 224 -15.50 7.27 2.60
CA ALA A 224 -14.62 7.43 3.75
C ALA A 224 -13.24 6.77 3.55
N PHE A 225 -13.13 5.84 2.60
CA PHE A 225 -11.90 5.10 2.27
C PHE A 225 -11.26 5.56 0.97
N ARG A 226 -11.61 6.74 0.46
CA ARG A 226 -11.06 7.30 -0.79
C ARG A 226 -9.53 7.33 -0.83
N THR A 227 -8.87 7.57 0.30
CA THR A 227 -7.40 7.58 0.37
C THR A 227 -6.77 6.20 0.22
N LEU A 228 -7.54 5.12 0.39
CA LEU A 228 -7.05 3.74 0.31
C LEU A 228 -7.56 2.98 -0.91
N GLN A 229 -8.63 3.44 -1.55
CA GLN A 229 -9.33 2.64 -2.55
C GLN A 229 -8.40 2.19 -3.69
N THR A 230 -7.50 3.05 -4.16
CA THR A 230 -6.54 2.68 -5.22
C THR A 230 -5.62 1.55 -4.76
N GLN A 231 -5.18 1.55 -3.50
CA GLN A 231 -4.38 0.47 -2.91
C GLN A 231 -5.21 -0.82 -2.74
N LEU A 232 -6.45 -0.70 -2.25
CA LEU A 232 -7.34 -1.85 -2.07
C LEU A 232 -7.74 -2.48 -3.41
N LEU A 233 -8.03 -1.66 -4.43
CA LEU A 233 -8.27 -2.09 -5.81
C LEU A 233 -7.03 -2.77 -6.38
N ARG A 234 -5.84 -2.20 -6.17
CA ARG A 234 -4.58 -2.78 -6.65
C ARG A 234 -4.39 -4.20 -6.13
N VAL A 235 -4.58 -4.43 -4.83
CA VAL A 235 -4.48 -5.77 -4.23
C VAL A 235 -5.54 -6.73 -4.80
N ARG A 236 -6.80 -6.26 -4.89
CA ARG A 236 -7.92 -7.08 -5.37
C ARG A 236 -7.77 -7.47 -6.84
N TRP A 237 -7.51 -6.50 -7.71
CA TRP A 237 -7.31 -6.76 -9.15
C TRP A 237 -6.05 -7.59 -9.41
N GLN A 238 -5.01 -7.46 -8.57
CA GLN A 238 -3.80 -8.29 -8.70
C GLN A 238 -4.14 -9.77 -8.51
N LEU A 239 -5.04 -10.08 -7.58
CA LEU A 239 -5.52 -11.45 -7.41
C LEU A 239 -6.29 -11.94 -8.63
N TYR A 240 -7.19 -11.11 -9.17
CA TYR A 240 -8.00 -11.50 -10.33
C TYR A 240 -7.15 -11.74 -11.57
N PHE A 241 -6.17 -10.86 -11.85
CA PHE A 241 -5.23 -11.09 -12.94
C PHE A 241 -4.39 -12.35 -12.74
N LYS A 242 -3.96 -12.66 -11.50
CA LYS A 242 -3.25 -13.92 -11.21
C LYS A 242 -4.11 -15.18 -11.38
N ARG A 243 -5.43 -15.04 -11.40
CA ARG A 243 -6.40 -16.14 -11.54
C ARG A 243 -7.06 -16.17 -12.93
N ASP A 244 -6.58 -15.35 -13.86
CA ASP A 244 -7.16 -15.17 -15.19
C ASP A 244 -8.66 -14.80 -15.13
N GLN A 245 -9.07 -13.99 -14.13
CA GLN A 245 -10.45 -13.54 -13.90
C GLN A 245 -10.66 -12.09 -14.35
N ASP A 246 -10.15 -11.76 -15.53
CA ASP A 246 -10.13 -10.40 -16.08
C ASP A 246 -11.54 -9.79 -16.23
N GLU A 247 -12.54 -10.62 -16.53
CA GLU A 247 -13.95 -10.23 -16.66
C GLU A 247 -14.49 -9.54 -15.39
N ILE A 248 -14.01 -9.96 -14.20
CA ILE A 248 -14.42 -9.34 -12.93
C ILE A 248 -13.82 -7.94 -12.82
N VAL A 249 -12.58 -7.75 -13.26
CA VAL A 249 -11.92 -6.44 -13.28
C VAL A 249 -12.65 -5.47 -14.21
N ILE A 250 -13.07 -5.94 -15.40
CA ILE A 250 -13.89 -5.15 -16.34
C ILE A 250 -15.21 -4.73 -15.70
N GLN A 251 -15.94 -5.67 -15.07
CA GLN A 251 -17.20 -5.37 -14.40
C GLN A 251 -17.04 -4.38 -13.24
N GLU A 252 -15.96 -4.50 -12.47
CA GLU A 252 -15.66 -3.57 -11.38
C GLU A 252 -15.26 -2.19 -11.88
N PHE A 253 -14.47 -2.12 -12.96
CA PHE A 253 -14.09 -0.88 -13.61
C PHE A 253 -15.32 -0.10 -14.07
N HIS A 254 -16.28 -0.75 -14.74
CA HIS A 254 -17.54 -0.13 -15.15
C HIS A 254 -18.38 0.37 -13.97
N ARG A 255 -18.46 -0.40 -12.87
CA ARG A 255 -19.17 0.05 -11.67
C ARG A 255 -18.53 1.29 -11.05
N LEU A 256 -17.21 1.38 -11.08
CA LEU A 256 -16.49 2.53 -10.56
C LEU A 256 -16.68 3.76 -11.45
N ASP A 257 -16.69 3.57 -12.77
CA ASP A 257 -16.98 4.61 -13.75
C ASP A 257 -18.35 5.25 -13.47
N GLU A 258 -19.40 4.43 -13.33
CA GLU A 258 -20.76 4.89 -13.01
C GLU A 258 -20.85 5.63 -11.66
N MET A 259 -20.05 5.23 -10.68
CA MET A 259 -20.09 5.79 -9.32
C MET A 259 -19.23 7.05 -9.14
N LEU A 260 -18.21 7.24 -9.97
CA LEU A 260 -17.21 8.30 -9.82
C LEU A 260 -17.28 9.35 -10.93
N VAL A 261 -18.38 9.39 -11.70
CA VAL A 261 -18.64 10.39 -12.75
C VAL A 261 -18.40 11.82 -12.25
N ASP A 262 -18.74 12.11 -10.99
CA ASP A 262 -18.62 13.44 -10.41
C ASP A 262 -17.21 13.77 -9.87
N ASP A 263 -16.28 12.80 -9.80
CA ASP A 263 -14.93 12.96 -9.27
C ASP A 263 -13.86 12.55 -10.29
N CYS A 264 -13.74 13.37 -11.34
CA CYS A 264 -12.80 13.20 -12.44
C CYS A 264 -11.37 12.88 -11.98
N SER A 265 -10.78 13.68 -11.08
CA SER A 265 -9.38 13.49 -10.66
C SER A 265 -9.18 12.12 -10.01
N TYR A 266 -10.16 11.68 -9.25
CA TYR A 266 -10.10 10.40 -8.57
C TYR A 266 -10.34 9.22 -9.51
N TRP A 267 -11.29 9.36 -10.44
CA TRP A 267 -11.50 8.38 -11.49
C TRP A 267 -10.25 8.18 -12.35
N LEU A 268 -9.58 9.28 -12.70
CA LEU A 268 -8.30 9.25 -13.41
C LEU A 268 -7.21 8.49 -12.63
N ALA A 269 -7.14 8.64 -11.31
CA ALA A 269 -6.20 7.88 -10.48
C ALA A 269 -6.47 6.36 -10.52
N ILE A 270 -7.75 5.95 -10.61
CA ILE A 270 -8.13 4.54 -10.78
C ILE A 270 -7.75 4.03 -12.17
N ILE A 271 -7.96 4.83 -13.22
CA ILE A 271 -7.54 4.49 -14.60
C ILE A 271 -6.02 4.27 -14.65
N VAL A 272 -5.25 5.19 -14.08
CA VAL A 272 -3.79 5.06 -13.98
C VAL A 272 -3.40 3.78 -13.23
N CYS A 273 -4.04 3.51 -12.08
CA CYS A 273 -3.81 2.28 -11.32
C CYS A 273 -4.07 1.02 -12.16
N LEU A 274 -5.17 0.98 -12.93
CA LEU A 274 -5.48 -0.14 -13.82
C LEU A 274 -4.40 -0.30 -14.90
N LEU A 275 -4.06 0.78 -15.61
CA LEU A 275 -3.06 0.78 -16.68
C LEU A 275 -1.69 0.27 -16.20
N GLU A 276 -1.26 0.69 -15.01
CA GLU A 276 -0.05 0.18 -14.37
C GLU A 276 -0.10 -1.33 -14.17
N MET A 277 -1.24 -1.85 -13.71
CA MET A 277 -1.42 -3.27 -13.50
C MET A 277 -1.45 -4.05 -14.81
N LEU A 278 -2.06 -3.51 -15.87
CA LEU A 278 -2.05 -4.14 -17.21
C LEU A 278 -0.63 -4.31 -17.76
N ILE A 279 0.28 -3.36 -17.47
CA ILE A 279 1.68 -3.45 -17.87
C ILE A 279 2.44 -4.52 -17.06
N VAL A 280 2.12 -4.65 -15.77
CA VAL A 280 2.81 -5.59 -14.87
C VAL A 280 2.35 -7.03 -15.07
N TYR A 281 1.03 -7.27 -15.16
CA TYR A 281 0.45 -8.61 -15.11
C TYR A 281 0.16 -9.22 -16.49
N GLU A 282 0.02 -8.43 -17.55
CA GLU A 282 -0.33 -8.91 -18.89
C GLU A 282 -1.55 -9.85 -18.92
N PRO A 283 -2.74 -9.39 -18.49
CA PRO A 283 -3.94 -10.22 -18.48
C PRO A 283 -4.37 -10.70 -19.88
N VAL A 284 -5.20 -11.74 -19.93
CA VAL A 284 -5.71 -12.33 -21.17
C VAL A 284 -6.55 -11.31 -21.94
N GLN A 285 -7.41 -10.56 -21.26
CA GLN A 285 -8.27 -9.52 -21.84
C GLN A 285 -7.61 -8.12 -21.81
N LYS A 286 -6.28 -8.06 -21.89
CA LYS A 286 -5.53 -6.79 -21.84
C LYS A 286 -6.01 -5.77 -22.86
N ASP A 287 -6.25 -6.19 -24.11
CA ASP A 287 -6.65 -5.26 -25.17
C ASP A 287 -8.01 -4.63 -24.90
N GLU A 288 -8.96 -5.41 -24.37
CA GLU A 288 -10.29 -4.93 -23.98
C GLU A 288 -10.20 -3.92 -22.83
N LEU A 289 -9.45 -4.25 -21.77
CA LEU A 289 -9.18 -3.35 -20.65
C LEU A 289 -8.50 -2.04 -21.09
N ILE A 290 -7.57 -2.10 -22.05
CA ILE A 290 -6.95 -0.91 -22.65
C ILE A 290 -8.00 -0.07 -23.40
N GLN A 291 -8.89 -0.69 -24.18
CA GLN A 291 -9.94 0.05 -24.88
C GLN A 291 -10.90 0.74 -23.90
N HIS A 292 -11.25 0.09 -22.78
CA HIS A 292 -12.03 0.73 -21.73
C HIS A 292 -11.32 1.93 -21.10
N CYS A 293 -10.02 1.81 -20.80
CA CYS A 293 -9.22 2.94 -20.29
C CYS A 293 -9.16 4.09 -21.31
N LYS A 294 -8.98 3.80 -22.60
CA LYS A 294 -8.98 4.80 -23.68
C LYS A 294 -10.32 5.52 -23.80
N SER A 295 -11.42 4.78 -23.75
CA SER A 295 -12.76 5.35 -23.80
C SER A 295 -12.94 6.34 -22.66
N ALA A 296 -12.64 5.92 -21.43
CA ALA A 296 -12.72 6.77 -20.25
C ALA A 296 -11.82 8.01 -20.37
N LEU A 297 -10.55 7.86 -20.78
CA LEU A 297 -9.61 8.97 -20.97
C LEU A 297 -10.07 9.98 -22.03
N SER A 298 -10.73 9.53 -23.10
CA SER A 298 -11.26 10.42 -24.12
C SER A 298 -12.32 11.38 -23.57
N GLU A 299 -13.11 10.97 -22.58
CA GLU A 299 -14.12 11.82 -21.94
C GLU A 299 -13.50 12.97 -21.12
N PHE A 300 -12.32 12.75 -20.53
CA PHE A 300 -11.55 13.81 -19.85
C PHE A 300 -11.07 14.89 -20.81
N THR A 301 -10.63 14.50 -22.01
CA THR A 301 -10.16 15.45 -23.04
C THR A 301 -11.29 16.36 -23.52
N VAL A 302 -12.50 15.80 -23.68
CA VAL A 302 -13.70 16.55 -24.08
C VAL A 302 -14.14 17.50 -22.96
N SER A 303 -14.06 17.06 -21.71
CA SER A 303 -14.42 17.86 -20.52
C SER A 303 -13.46 19.01 -20.24
N GLY A 304 -12.36 19.12 -20.99
CA GLY A 304 -11.37 20.18 -20.82
C GLY A 304 -10.55 20.04 -19.54
N PHE A 305 -10.41 18.81 -19.03
CA PHE A 305 -9.56 18.51 -17.89
C PHE A 305 -8.08 18.56 -18.35
N TYR A 306 -7.48 19.75 -18.36
CA TYR A 306 -6.09 19.96 -18.80
C TYR A 306 -5.17 20.20 -17.59
N GLY A 307 -4.01 19.55 -17.56
CA GLY A 307 -2.91 19.88 -16.64
C GLY A 307 -2.79 19.02 -15.39
N ASP A 308 -3.40 17.83 -15.36
CA ASP A 308 -3.14 16.84 -14.33
C ASP A 308 -2.01 15.90 -14.77
N HIS A 309 -0.91 15.86 -14.03
CA HIS A 309 0.20 14.92 -14.20
C HIS A 309 -0.25 13.45 -14.35
N LEU A 310 -1.43 13.10 -13.84
CA LEU A 310 -2.02 11.78 -14.00
C LEU A 310 -2.46 11.49 -15.45
N LEU A 311 -2.89 12.49 -16.22
CA LEU A 311 -3.22 12.32 -17.65
C LEU A 311 -1.95 12.03 -18.46
N ASP A 312 -0.89 12.79 -18.24
CA ASP A 312 0.40 12.55 -18.88
C ASP A 312 0.91 11.14 -18.55
N ARG A 313 0.77 10.72 -17.28
CA ARG A 313 1.09 9.35 -16.83
C ARG A 313 0.22 8.32 -17.55
N ALA A 314 -1.09 8.54 -17.66
CA ALA A 314 -2.02 7.63 -18.33
C ALA A 314 -1.68 7.49 -19.83
N ASP A 315 -1.42 8.60 -20.53
CA ASP A 315 -1.01 8.61 -21.93
C ASP A 315 0.31 7.85 -22.12
N CYS A 316 1.30 8.08 -21.25
CA CYS A 316 2.56 7.34 -21.29
C CYS A 316 2.36 5.84 -21.07
N LEU A 317 1.48 5.44 -20.14
CA LEU A 317 1.15 4.05 -19.88
C LEU A 317 0.42 3.41 -21.07
N LEU A 318 -0.50 4.13 -21.72
CA LEU A 318 -1.19 3.69 -22.93
C LEU A 318 -0.21 3.48 -24.09
N ILE A 319 0.65 4.45 -24.38
CA ILE A 319 1.71 4.33 -25.38
C ILE A 319 2.59 3.12 -25.07
N SER A 320 2.99 2.97 -23.80
CA SER A 320 3.76 1.84 -23.32
C SER A 320 3.02 0.51 -23.42
N SER A 321 1.68 0.51 -23.44
CA SER A 321 0.87 -0.69 -23.57
C SER A 321 0.68 -1.12 -25.04
N GLU A 322 0.54 -0.15 -25.95
CA GLU A 322 0.28 -0.35 -27.38
C GLU A 322 1.55 -0.61 -28.18
N GLN A 323 2.61 0.17 -27.91
CA GLN A 323 3.89 0.06 -28.60
C GLN A 323 4.63 -1.24 -28.24
N LEU A 324 4.09 -2.07 -27.36
CA LEU A 324 4.57 -3.44 -27.11
C LEU A 324 4.45 -4.37 -28.31
N SER A 325 3.66 -3.98 -29.32
CA SER A 325 3.54 -4.62 -30.62
C SER A 325 4.51 -4.00 -31.67
N PHE A 326 5.81 -3.91 -31.34
CA PHE A 326 6.81 -3.37 -32.27
C PHE A 326 6.86 -4.16 -33.60
N THR A 327 6.59 -3.48 -34.72
CA THR A 327 6.68 -4.02 -36.08
C THR A 327 8.13 -4.21 -36.57
N ASN A 328 9.15 -3.82 -35.78
CA ASN A 328 10.55 -3.87 -36.18
C ASN A 328 11.37 -4.91 -35.37
N PRO A 329 11.70 -6.09 -35.95
CA PRO A 329 12.19 -7.28 -35.21
C PRO A 329 13.58 -7.13 -34.56
N SER A 330 14.38 -6.13 -34.93
CA SER A 330 15.70 -5.86 -34.32
C SER A 330 15.58 -5.12 -32.98
N ILE A 331 14.60 -4.23 -32.84
CA ILE A 331 14.27 -3.51 -31.60
C ILE A 331 13.50 -4.42 -30.63
N VAL A 332 12.68 -5.34 -31.16
CA VAL A 332 11.88 -6.31 -30.39
C VAL A 332 12.72 -7.15 -29.40
N LYS A 333 13.96 -7.51 -29.75
CA LYS A 333 14.80 -8.35 -28.87
C LYS A 333 15.66 -7.56 -27.88
N ALA A 334 16.00 -6.29 -28.15
CA ALA A 334 16.55 -5.39 -27.13
C ALA A 334 15.43 -4.93 -26.18
N SER A 335 14.20 -4.84 -26.66
CA SER A 335 13.06 -4.39 -25.88
C SER A 335 12.54 -5.42 -24.89
N GLN A 336 12.68 -6.74 -25.07
CA GLN A 336 12.16 -7.69 -24.06
C GLN A 336 12.89 -7.58 -22.72
N SER A 337 14.21 -7.35 -22.75
CA SER A 337 15.04 -7.14 -21.57
C SER A 337 14.78 -5.79 -20.91
N VAL A 338 14.67 -4.72 -21.69
CA VAL A 338 14.29 -3.39 -21.19
C VAL A 338 12.88 -3.41 -20.60
N ARG A 339 11.93 -4.07 -21.25
CA ARG A 339 10.56 -4.25 -20.75
C ARG A 339 10.53 -5.04 -19.46
N SER A 340 11.31 -6.11 -19.37
CA SER A 340 11.44 -6.89 -18.15
C SER A 340 12.03 -6.04 -17.03
N LEU A 341 13.05 -5.22 -17.33
CA LEU A 341 13.66 -4.31 -16.37
C LEU A 341 12.70 -3.21 -15.92
N CYS A 342 12.00 -2.53 -16.83
CA CYS A 342 10.97 -1.55 -16.50
C CYS A 342 9.86 -2.16 -15.65
N ARG A 343 9.38 -3.38 -15.99
CA ARG A 343 8.42 -4.11 -15.15
C ARG A 343 8.96 -4.44 -13.77
N MET A 344 10.23 -4.83 -13.67
CA MET A 344 10.87 -5.06 -12.39
C MET A 344 11.00 -3.76 -11.61
N CYS A 345 11.44 -2.66 -12.22
CA CYS A 345 11.51 -1.35 -11.58
C CYS A 345 10.14 -0.86 -11.11
N LEU A 346 9.10 -1.00 -11.95
CA LEU A 346 7.72 -0.67 -11.58
C LEU A 346 7.24 -1.54 -10.43
N LYS A 347 7.46 -2.85 -10.50
CA LYS A 347 7.10 -3.79 -9.42
C LYS A 347 7.82 -3.46 -8.12
N VAL A 348 9.11 -3.14 -8.18
CA VAL A 348 9.90 -2.72 -7.01
C VAL A 348 9.43 -1.38 -6.48
N ALA A 349 9.16 -0.41 -7.35
CA ALA A 349 8.59 0.87 -6.95
C ALA A 349 7.25 0.67 -6.22
N PHE A 350 6.38 -0.22 -6.71
CA PHE A 350 5.13 -0.57 -6.05
C PHE A 350 5.34 -1.28 -4.70
N GLU A 351 6.28 -2.22 -4.62
CA GLU A 351 6.63 -2.88 -3.35
C GLU A 351 7.23 -1.90 -2.34
N MET A 352 7.96 -0.87 -2.80
CA MET A 352 8.64 0.10 -1.96
C MET A 352 7.76 1.28 -1.52
N GLU A 353 6.84 1.74 -2.37
CA GLU A 353 5.74 2.65 -2.02
C GLU A 353 4.95 2.09 -0.83
N TYR A 354 4.83 0.76 -0.79
CA TYR A 354 4.16 0.04 0.26
C TYR A 354 4.98 -0.10 1.58
N GLU A 355 6.31 -0.20 1.48
CA GLU A 355 7.18 -0.49 2.63
C GLU A 355 7.68 0.76 3.40
N ASN A 356 7.70 1.97 2.81
CA ASN A 356 8.33 3.16 3.43
C ASN A 356 7.50 4.45 3.30
N GLU A 357 7.03 4.97 4.44
CA GLU A 357 6.03 6.04 4.52
C GLU A 357 6.59 7.48 4.61
N THR A 358 7.90 7.67 4.79
CA THR A 358 8.47 8.97 5.20
C THR A 358 9.25 9.71 4.12
N LEU A 359 9.36 9.19 2.90
CA LEU A 359 10.15 9.81 1.83
C LEU A 359 9.31 10.04 0.57
N GLN A 360 9.45 11.25 0.04
CA GLN A 360 8.51 11.93 -0.85
C GLN A 360 8.02 11.06 -2.01
N ASN A 361 6.69 10.90 -2.12
CA ASN A 361 6.01 10.42 -3.33
C ASN A 361 6.60 11.08 -4.59
N GLU A 362 7.02 12.35 -4.51
CA GLU A 362 7.72 13.08 -5.57
C GLU A 362 8.92 12.34 -6.17
N MET A 363 9.73 11.59 -5.40
CA MET A 363 10.88 10.86 -5.97
C MET A 363 10.47 9.57 -6.67
N VAL A 364 9.46 8.87 -6.14
CA VAL A 364 8.91 7.66 -6.78
C VAL A 364 8.12 8.07 -8.00
N ASP A 365 7.32 9.13 -7.92
CA ASP A 365 6.61 9.73 -9.03
C ASP A 365 7.58 10.28 -10.08
N GLU A 366 8.68 10.95 -9.71
CA GLU A 366 9.71 11.36 -10.66
C GLU A 366 10.39 10.14 -11.28
N LEU A 367 10.70 9.09 -10.52
CA LEU A 367 11.28 7.86 -11.07
C LEU A 367 10.30 7.16 -12.01
N LEU A 368 9.02 7.10 -11.67
CA LEU A 368 7.95 6.50 -12.46
C LEU A 368 7.68 7.33 -13.72
N LEU A 369 7.59 8.64 -13.59
CA LEU A 369 7.43 9.59 -14.68
C LEU A 369 8.62 9.49 -15.64
N GLN A 370 9.85 9.44 -15.13
CA GLN A 370 11.05 9.24 -15.95
C GLN A 370 11.12 7.82 -16.53
N LEU A 371 10.61 6.79 -15.83
CA LEU A 371 10.46 5.40 -16.31
C LEU A 371 9.52 5.33 -17.51
N LEU A 372 8.48 6.15 -17.48
CA LEU A 372 7.37 6.14 -18.43
C LEU A 372 7.59 7.07 -19.62
N ILE A 373 8.11 8.29 -19.40
CA ILE A 373 8.38 9.28 -20.45
C ILE A 373 9.58 8.86 -21.29
N ASN A 374 10.65 8.38 -20.65
CA ASN A 374 11.85 7.98 -21.36
C ASN A 374 12.58 6.82 -20.66
N PRO A 375 12.17 5.56 -20.93
CA PRO A 375 12.78 4.36 -20.34
C PRO A 375 14.31 4.28 -20.50
N GLN A 376 14.85 4.97 -21.52
CA GLN A 376 16.29 5.07 -21.78
C GLN A 376 16.98 6.12 -20.88
N ASP A 377 16.31 7.23 -20.56
CA ASP A 377 16.82 8.26 -19.63
C ASP A 377 16.54 7.93 -18.15
N THR A 378 15.59 7.04 -17.84
CA THR A 378 15.40 6.61 -16.45
C THR A 378 16.61 5.93 -15.84
N LEU A 379 17.46 5.38 -16.69
CA LEU A 379 18.69 4.72 -16.27
C LEU A 379 19.74 5.78 -15.91
N LEU A 380 19.68 6.97 -16.52
CA LEU A 380 20.34 8.17 -16.02
C LEU A 380 19.73 8.61 -14.68
N CYS A 381 18.41 8.47 -14.45
CA CYS A 381 17.83 8.71 -13.12
C CYS A 381 18.35 7.74 -12.06
N LEU A 382 18.54 6.45 -12.39
CA LEU A 382 19.19 5.49 -11.49
C LEU A 382 20.66 5.84 -11.22
N GLU A 383 21.39 6.39 -12.20
CA GLU A 383 22.72 6.94 -11.99
C GLU A 383 22.72 8.24 -11.18
N ILE A 384 21.75 9.13 -11.39
CA ILE A 384 21.55 10.34 -10.58
C ILE A 384 21.21 9.95 -9.13
N LEU A 385 20.40 8.90 -8.91
CA LEU A 385 20.07 8.37 -7.59
C LEU A 385 21.27 7.69 -6.91
N ARG A 386 22.12 7.01 -7.70
CA ARG A 386 23.41 6.46 -7.28
C ARG A 386 24.37 7.58 -6.88
N ASP A 387 24.53 8.59 -7.72
CA ASP A 387 25.47 9.70 -7.54
C ASP A 387 25.02 10.63 -6.40
N LYS A 388 23.71 10.70 -6.13
CA LYS A 388 23.13 11.31 -4.93
C LYS A 388 23.30 10.47 -3.65
N GLY A 389 23.97 9.31 -3.72
CA GLY A 389 24.34 8.50 -2.55
C GLY A 389 23.15 8.00 -1.75
N THR A 390 22.02 7.72 -2.41
CA THR A 390 20.79 7.40 -1.69
C THR A 390 20.75 5.93 -1.27
N ILE A 391 20.41 5.68 0.01
CA ILE A 391 20.06 4.36 0.57
C ILE A 391 19.04 3.64 -0.35
N TRP A 392 18.21 4.42 -1.06
CA TRP A 392 17.23 3.98 -2.04
C TRP A 392 17.80 3.28 -3.26
N PHE A 393 18.91 3.74 -3.85
CA PHE A 393 19.51 3.03 -4.98
C PHE A 393 19.92 1.61 -4.57
N GLN A 394 20.47 1.45 -3.35
CA GLN A 394 20.81 0.14 -2.82
C GLN A 394 19.56 -0.69 -2.49
N ALA A 395 18.50 -0.10 -1.93
CA ALA A 395 17.25 -0.81 -1.68
C ALA A 395 16.56 -1.28 -2.98
N ILE A 396 16.44 -0.40 -3.98
CA ILE A 396 15.90 -0.73 -5.30
C ILE A 396 16.77 -1.80 -5.97
N LYS A 397 18.10 -1.63 -5.95
CA LYS A 397 19.05 -2.62 -6.47
C LYS A 397 18.84 -3.98 -5.83
N VAL A 398 18.85 -4.06 -4.50
CA VAL A 398 18.68 -5.32 -3.75
C VAL A 398 17.33 -5.96 -4.07
N LYS A 399 16.24 -5.18 -4.17
CA LYS A 399 14.92 -5.71 -4.53
C LYS A 399 14.83 -6.16 -5.98
N ILE A 400 15.44 -5.44 -6.93
CA ILE A 400 15.53 -5.88 -8.33
C ILE A 400 16.34 -7.18 -8.40
N GLU A 401 17.47 -7.27 -7.69
CA GLU A 401 18.29 -8.48 -7.59
C GLU A 401 17.50 -9.64 -6.97
N GLN A 402 16.75 -9.43 -5.89
CA GLN A 402 15.89 -10.45 -5.28
C GLN A 402 14.76 -10.91 -6.21
N LEU A 403 14.10 -9.99 -6.91
CA LEU A 403 13.07 -10.32 -7.90
C LEU A 403 13.65 -11.06 -9.11
N TRP A 404 14.85 -10.67 -9.54
CA TRP A 404 15.59 -11.36 -10.58
C TRP A 404 15.91 -12.78 -10.16
N LEU A 405 16.54 -12.94 -8.99
CA LEU A 405 16.94 -14.23 -8.44
C LEU A 405 15.74 -15.14 -8.16
N SER A 406 14.61 -14.60 -7.66
CA SER A 406 13.40 -15.41 -7.44
C SER A 406 12.77 -15.89 -8.75
N LYS A 407 12.76 -15.05 -9.80
CA LYS A 407 12.30 -15.46 -11.14
C LYS A 407 13.25 -16.49 -11.78
N CYS A 408 14.56 -16.31 -11.65
CA CYS A 408 15.55 -17.25 -12.19
C CYS A 408 15.62 -18.56 -11.37
N GLY A 409 15.44 -18.50 -10.05
CA GLY A 409 15.57 -19.65 -9.15
C GLY A 409 14.44 -20.68 -9.24
N HIS A 410 13.37 -20.41 -9.98
CA HIS A 410 12.31 -21.37 -10.27
C HIS A 410 12.52 -22.14 -11.57
N TYR A 411 13.53 -21.79 -12.37
CA TYR A 411 13.88 -22.55 -13.56
C TYR A 411 14.85 -23.65 -13.19
N ILE A 412 14.57 -24.85 -13.74
CA ILE A 412 15.44 -26.03 -13.65
C ILE A 412 16.87 -25.53 -13.88
N ALA A 413 17.76 -25.78 -12.91
CA ALA A 413 19.18 -25.52 -13.08
C ALA A 413 19.60 -26.26 -14.35
N LEU A 414 19.66 -25.53 -15.46
CA LEU A 414 20.17 -26.07 -16.70
C LEU A 414 21.56 -26.58 -16.35
N ASP A 415 21.81 -27.87 -16.54
CA ASP A 415 23.11 -28.42 -16.22
C ASP A 415 24.17 -27.67 -17.05
N GLY A 416 25.42 -27.70 -16.59
CA GLY A 416 26.51 -27.01 -17.28
C GLY A 416 26.63 -27.41 -18.76
N ASP A 417 26.22 -28.63 -19.14
CA ASP A 417 26.23 -29.13 -20.50
C ASP A 417 25.09 -28.56 -21.36
N GLU A 418 23.94 -28.25 -20.78
CA GLU A 418 22.83 -27.61 -21.47
C GLU A 418 23.11 -26.13 -21.72
N ILE A 419 23.64 -25.42 -20.70
CA ILE A 419 24.14 -24.05 -20.87
C ILE A 419 25.23 -24.02 -21.94
N ARG A 420 26.16 -24.99 -21.91
CA ARG A 420 27.20 -25.19 -22.94
C ARG A 420 26.59 -25.43 -24.32
N ARG A 421 25.58 -26.29 -24.45
CA ARG A 421 24.87 -26.54 -25.72
C ARG A 421 24.24 -25.26 -26.27
N HIS A 422 23.59 -24.45 -25.42
CA HIS A 422 23.00 -23.18 -25.82
C HIS A 422 24.06 -22.13 -26.20
N LEU A 423 25.15 -22.02 -25.46
CA LEU A 423 26.28 -21.14 -25.76
C LEU A 423 26.98 -21.51 -27.09
N ILE A 424 27.21 -22.80 -27.33
CA ILE A 424 27.83 -23.29 -28.57
C ILE A 424 26.94 -23.00 -29.79
N ARG A 425 25.61 -23.07 -29.60
CA ARG A 425 24.60 -22.79 -30.63
C ARG A 425 24.41 -21.30 -30.89
N ASP A 426 24.82 -20.41 -29.99
CA ASP A 426 24.81 -18.97 -30.23
C ASP A 426 26.05 -18.58 -31.06
N PRO A 427 25.92 -18.43 -32.40
CA PRO A 427 27.07 -18.20 -33.29
C PRO A 427 27.75 -16.86 -33.01
N VAL A 428 27.05 -15.98 -32.31
CA VAL A 428 27.37 -14.61 -32.07
C VAL A 428 28.22 -14.47 -30.80
N LEU A 429 27.86 -15.16 -29.71
CA LEU A 429 28.72 -15.28 -28.54
C LEU A 429 29.98 -16.07 -28.88
N ARG A 430 29.84 -17.15 -29.65
CA ARG A 430 30.97 -17.98 -30.09
C ARG A 430 31.96 -17.21 -30.97
N SER A 431 31.49 -16.35 -31.86
CA SER A 431 32.37 -15.50 -32.70
C SER A 431 32.92 -14.30 -31.93
N GLY A 432 32.13 -13.72 -31.02
CA GLY A 432 32.54 -12.59 -30.19
C GLY A 432 33.64 -12.93 -29.19
N LEU A 433 33.65 -14.15 -28.65
CA LEU A 433 34.71 -14.64 -27.75
C LEU A 433 36.04 -14.85 -28.45
N LYS A 434 36.03 -15.18 -29.75
CA LYS A 434 37.24 -15.48 -30.53
C LYS A 434 37.76 -14.29 -31.33
N SER A 435 36.94 -13.27 -31.53
CA SER A 435 37.31 -12.12 -32.35
C SER A 435 37.99 -11.04 -31.51
N TRP A 436 39.23 -10.72 -31.84
CA TRP A 436 39.99 -9.62 -31.26
C TRP A 436 39.31 -8.26 -31.51
N HIS A 437 38.45 -8.17 -32.53
CA HIS A 437 37.72 -6.97 -32.92
C HIS A 437 36.41 -6.77 -32.14
N PHE A 438 36.02 -7.73 -31.29
CA PHE A 438 34.84 -7.56 -30.46
C PHE A 438 35.17 -6.68 -29.25
N TYR A 439 34.62 -5.46 -29.25
CA TYR A 439 34.66 -4.58 -28.09
C TYR A 439 34.09 -5.29 -26.86
N TYR A 440 34.80 -5.20 -25.72
CA TYR A 440 34.40 -5.77 -24.43
C TYR A 440 32.93 -5.53 -24.09
N GLN A 441 32.44 -4.30 -24.33
CA GLN A 441 31.04 -3.93 -24.09
C GLN A 441 30.04 -4.71 -24.95
N SER A 442 30.42 -5.06 -26.19
CA SER A 442 29.56 -5.84 -27.09
C SER A 442 29.47 -7.30 -26.66
N LEU A 443 30.56 -7.87 -26.14
CA LEU A 443 30.56 -9.22 -25.55
C LEU A 443 29.75 -9.25 -24.25
N ARG A 444 29.99 -8.27 -23.36
CA ARG A 444 29.24 -8.05 -22.11
C ARG A 444 27.73 -7.96 -22.36
N PHE A 445 27.32 -7.15 -23.34
CA PHE A 445 25.92 -6.98 -23.73
C PHE A 445 25.25 -8.29 -24.13
N ARG A 446 25.90 -9.07 -24.98
CA ARG A 446 25.33 -10.31 -25.50
C ARG A 446 25.27 -11.39 -24.43
N LEU A 447 26.22 -11.39 -23.49
CA LEU A 447 26.19 -12.29 -22.34
C LEU A 447 24.97 -12.04 -21.47
N LEU A 448 24.73 -10.79 -21.11
CA LEU A 448 23.59 -10.43 -20.25
C LEU A 448 22.26 -10.65 -20.95
N ARG A 449 22.20 -10.38 -22.25
CA ARG A 449 21.02 -10.70 -23.06
C ARG A 449 20.78 -12.20 -23.15
N PHE A 450 21.84 -13.01 -23.25
CA PHE A 450 21.74 -14.46 -23.19
C PHE A 450 21.26 -14.94 -21.82
N CYS A 451 21.81 -14.40 -20.73
CA CYS A 451 21.37 -14.69 -19.37
C CYS A 451 19.90 -14.30 -19.16
N LEU A 452 19.48 -13.14 -19.66
CA LEU A 452 18.08 -12.69 -19.64
C LEU A 452 17.15 -13.61 -20.43
N TYR A 453 17.54 -13.93 -21.67
CA TYR A 453 16.71 -14.70 -22.58
C TYR A 453 16.57 -16.16 -22.14
N GLN A 454 17.66 -16.74 -21.66
CA GLN A 454 17.69 -18.10 -21.13
C GLN A 454 17.35 -18.16 -19.63
N GLN A 455 17.10 -17.00 -19.01
CA GLN A 455 16.80 -16.84 -17.59
C GLN A 455 17.83 -17.49 -16.66
N LEU A 456 19.11 -17.44 -17.05
CA LEU A 456 20.25 -18.03 -16.35
C LEU A 456 20.90 -17.03 -15.39
N GLU A 457 21.50 -17.54 -14.32
CA GLU A 457 22.38 -16.74 -13.48
C GLU A 457 23.65 -16.35 -14.26
N TYR A 458 24.00 -15.06 -14.21
CA TYR A 458 25.15 -14.51 -14.90
C TYR A 458 26.46 -15.25 -14.55
N PHE A 459 26.64 -15.60 -13.27
CA PHE A 459 27.81 -16.34 -12.80
C PHE A 459 27.83 -17.80 -13.29
N GLN A 460 26.68 -18.46 -13.43
CA GLN A 460 26.62 -19.82 -13.99
C GLN A 460 27.05 -19.82 -15.46
N VAL A 461 26.60 -18.84 -16.24
CA VAL A 461 27.01 -18.68 -17.65
C VAL A 461 28.51 -18.37 -17.76
N LEU A 462 29.04 -17.52 -16.88
CA LEU A 462 30.48 -17.23 -16.82
C LEU A 462 31.32 -18.48 -16.50
N ASN A 463 30.89 -19.30 -15.54
CA ASN A 463 31.59 -20.54 -15.19
C ASN A 463 31.60 -21.50 -16.37
N VAL A 464 30.46 -21.69 -17.03
CA VAL A 464 30.38 -22.57 -18.22
C VAL A 464 31.22 -22.01 -19.37
N LEU A 465 31.30 -20.69 -19.55
CA LEU A 465 32.17 -20.06 -20.54
C LEU A 465 33.66 -20.32 -20.31
N LYS A 466 34.10 -20.31 -19.04
CA LYS A 466 35.48 -20.69 -18.66
C LYS A 466 35.80 -22.11 -19.13
N ASP A 467 34.82 -23.01 -19.11
CA ASP A 467 35.01 -24.42 -19.47
C ASP A 467 34.80 -24.75 -20.97
N CYS A 468 34.28 -23.82 -21.76
CA CYS A 468 33.84 -24.07 -23.15
C CYS A 468 34.78 -23.56 -24.25
N VAL A 469 35.65 -22.60 -23.94
CA VAL A 469 36.50 -21.94 -24.95
C VAL A 469 37.93 -22.46 -24.80
N PRO A 470 38.64 -22.87 -25.87
CA PRO A 470 40.08 -23.11 -25.78
C PRO A 470 40.73 -21.79 -25.39
N ILE A 471 41.24 -21.78 -24.17
CA ILE A 471 41.50 -20.56 -23.42
C ILE A 471 42.81 -19.94 -23.91
N ASP A 472 42.71 -18.90 -24.75
CA ASP A 472 43.80 -17.94 -24.87
C ASP A 472 43.79 -17.02 -23.64
N SER A 473 44.96 -16.61 -23.17
CA SER A 473 45.14 -15.77 -21.98
C SER A 473 44.29 -14.49 -22.00
N GLU A 474 44.07 -13.92 -23.18
CA GLU A 474 43.25 -12.73 -23.37
C GLU A 474 41.74 -12.98 -23.14
N VAL A 475 41.25 -14.19 -23.42
CA VAL A 475 39.85 -14.57 -23.17
C VAL A 475 39.62 -14.72 -21.66
N ILE A 476 40.59 -15.25 -20.91
CA ILE A 476 40.53 -15.30 -19.43
C ILE A 476 40.40 -13.89 -18.88
N GLU A 477 41.26 -12.98 -19.32
CA GLU A 477 41.26 -11.61 -18.81
C GLU A 477 39.91 -10.90 -19.06
N ARG A 478 39.29 -11.16 -20.22
CA ARG A 478 37.95 -10.64 -20.55
C ARG A 478 36.87 -11.28 -19.67
N ILE A 479 36.92 -12.59 -19.43
CA ILE A 479 35.96 -13.28 -18.55
C ILE A 479 36.12 -12.83 -17.10
N ASP A 480 37.35 -12.64 -16.63
CA ASP A 480 37.62 -12.17 -15.27
C ASP A 480 37.18 -10.72 -15.08
N LYS A 481 37.39 -9.85 -16.09
CA LYS A 481 36.77 -8.51 -16.12
C LYS A 481 35.24 -8.59 -16.08
N LEU A 482 34.63 -9.51 -16.82
CA LEU A 482 33.17 -9.72 -16.81
C LEU A 482 32.67 -10.24 -15.45
N SER A 483 33.47 -11.02 -14.73
CA SER A 483 33.13 -11.54 -13.41
C SER A 483 33.27 -10.50 -12.29
N ALA A 484 34.12 -9.49 -12.50
CA ALA A 484 34.27 -8.35 -11.60
C ALA A 484 33.20 -7.25 -11.84
N ASP A 485 32.47 -7.33 -12.95
CA ASP A 485 31.41 -6.40 -13.29
C ASP A 485 30.11 -6.70 -12.52
N ASP A 486 29.52 -5.65 -11.93
CA ASP A 486 28.20 -5.72 -11.27
C ASP A 486 27.10 -5.93 -12.34
N PRO A 487 26.38 -7.08 -12.32
CA PRO A 487 25.37 -7.42 -13.35
C PRO A 487 24.28 -6.37 -13.50
N LEU A 488 23.86 -5.73 -12.41
CA LEU A 488 22.87 -4.66 -12.45
C LEU A 488 23.47 -3.42 -13.12
N LEU A 489 24.69 -3.06 -12.76
CA LEU A 489 25.41 -1.94 -13.40
C LEU A 489 25.67 -2.21 -14.88
N CYS A 490 25.87 -3.46 -15.27
CA CYS A 490 25.95 -3.87 -16.67
C CYS A 490 24.62 -3.65 -17.39
N LEU A 491 23.49 -4.11 -16.81
CA LEU A 491 22.15 -3.91 -17.36
C LEU A 491 21.83 -2.43 -17.55
N LEU A 492 22.18 -1.60 -16.56
CA LEU A 492 22.02 -0.15 -16.64
C LEU A 492 22.83 0.46 -17.79
N ARG A 493 24.12 0.11 -17.91
CA ARG A 493 25.00 0.56 -19.02
C ARG A 493 24.57 0.05 -20.39
N ILE A 494 24.00 -1.15 -20.45
CA ILE A 494 23.48 -1.75 -21.69
C ILE A 494 22.35 -0.89 -22.25
N CYS A 495 21.45 -0.44 -21.41
CA CYS A 495 20.34 0.37 -21.85
C CYS A 495 20.77 1.78 -22.30
N GLN A 496 21.95 2.27 -21.86
CA GLN A 496 22.57 3.51 -22.34
C GLN A 496 23.20 3.40 -23.75
N ILE A 497 23.68 2.22 -24.16
CA ILE A 497 24.32 2.00 -25.47
C ILE A 497 23.30 1.98 -26.63
N TYR A 498 22.02 1.78 -26.33
CA TYR A 498 20.93 1.77 -27.30
C TYR A 498 20.23 3.13 -27.51
N ARG A 499 20.83 4.20 -26.99
CA ARG A 499 20.57 5.59 -27.39
C ARG A 499 21.08 5.84 -28.81
#